data_AF-A0A949YDL3-F1
#
_entry.id   AF-A0A949YDL3-F1
#
_cell.length_a   1.000
_cell.length_b   1.000
_cell.length_c   1.000
_cell.angle_alpha   90.00
_cell.angle_beta   90.00
_cell.angle_gamma   90.00
#
_symmetry.space_group_name_H-M   'P 1'
#
loop_
_entity.id
_entity.type
_entity.pdbx_description
1 polymer ?
#
loop_
_entity_poly.entity_id
_entity_poly.type
_entity_poly.pdbx_seq_one_letter_code
_entity_poly.pdbx_strand_id
1 'polypeptide(L)'
;MTQVRNLQVFWRCGFADGSLHALEQATGVNKSGLYSEFKDKEDLFVESLRYYVDNLELGPLLASEPLGWDNIERFLKVTFRNREGLKGCFAVNSMRESAILPRAAIDIIA
;
A
#
# COMPACT_ATOMS: atom_id res chain seq x y z
N MET A 1 5.07 3.89 -12.52
CA MET A 1 3.76 3.37 -12.98
C MET A 1 3.52 1.94 -12.50
N THR A 2 4.50 1.03 -12.61
CA THR A 2 4.44 -0.36 -12.12
C THR A 2 4.11 -0.47 -10.62
N GLN A 3 4.80 0.27 -9.76
CA GLN A 3 4.62 0.20 -8.29
C GLN A 3 3.20 0.59 -7.83
N VAL A 4 2.59 1.60 -8.45
CA VAL A 4 1.18 1.99 -8.18
C VAL A 4 0.21 0.88 -8.55
N ARG A 5 0.45 0.16 -9.66
CA ARG A 5 -0.40 -0.95 -10.11
C ARG A 5 -0.23 -2.18 -9.22
N ASN A 6 1.00 -2.50 -8.79
CA ASN A 6 1.28 -3.54 -7.81
C ASN A 6 0.51 -3.29 -6.51
N LEU A 7 0.61 -2.07 -5.97
CA LEU A 7 -0.16 -1.63 -4.82
C LEU A 7 -1.67 -1.84 -5.01
N GLN A 8 -2.24 -1.45 -6.17
CA GLN A 8 -3.67 -1.65 -6.42
C GLN A 8 -4.11 -3.11 -6.42
N VAL A 9 -3.27 -4.02 -6.93
CA VAL A 9 -3.55 -5.46 -6.91
C VAL A 9 -3.53 -5.97 -5.47
N PHE A 10 -2.45 -5.71 -4.73
CA PHE A 10 -2.33 -6.18 -3.35
C PHE A 10 -3.35 -5.55 -2.41
N TRP A 11 -3.73 -4.29 -2.62
CA TRP A 11 -4.77 -3.64 -1.81
C TRP A 11 -6.14 -4.28 -2.05
N ARG A 12 -6.44 -4.69 -3.28
CA ARG A 12 -7.71 -5.36 -3.59
C ARG A 12 -7.73 -6.83 -3.14
N CYS A 13 -6.64 -7.55 -3.32
CA CYS A 13 -6.61 -9.01 -3.16
C CYS A 13 -5.94 -9.50 -1.87
N GLY A 14 -5.13 -8.67 -1.21
CA GLY A 14 -4.24 -9.11 -0.14
C GLY A 14 -2.95 -9.74 -0.67
N PHE A 15 -2.04 -10.09 0.25
CA PHE A 15 -0.80 -10.78 -0.04
C PHE A 15 -1.06 -12.20 -0.53
N ALA A 16 -1.90 -13.00 0.13
CA ALA A 16 -2.14 -14.39 -0.24
C ALA A 16 -2.67 -14.50 -1.69
N ASP A 17 -3.77 -13.81 -1.98
CA ASP A 17 -4.49 -13.94 -3.26
C ASP A 17 -3.94 -13.03 -4.37
N GLY A 18 -3.01 -12.12 -4.04
CA GLY A 18 -2.29 -11.30 -5.02
C GLY A 18 -1.36 -12.16 -5.90
N SER A 19 -1.89 -12.74 -6.97
CA SER A 19 -1.12 -13.63 -7.83
C SER A 19 -0.19 -12.88 -8.78
N LEU A 20 0.92 -13.53 -9.18
CA LEU A 20 1.80 -13.03 -10.26
C LEU A 20 1.01 -12.70 -11.53
N HIS A 21 0.06 -13.55 -11.91
CA HIS A 21 -0.79 -13.31 -13.07
C HIS A 21 -1.59 -12.01 -12.95
N ALA A 22 -2.17 -11.74 -11.78
CA ALA A 22 -2.89 -10.49 -11.54
C ALA A 22 -1.97 -9.26 -11.61
N LEU A 23 -0.72 -9.39 -11.15
CA LEU A 23 0.30 -8.33 -11.24
C LEU A 23 0.72 -8.10 -12.71
N GLU A 24 0.95 -9.16 -13.48
CA GLU A 24 1.27 -9.07 -14.90
C GLU A 24 0.15 -8.37 -15.68
N GLN A 25 -1.11 -8.75 -15.44
CA GLN A 25 -2.27 -8.12 -16.08
C GLN A 25 -2.44 -6.64 -15.69
N ALA A 26 -2.18 -6.29 -14.43
CA ALA A 26 -2.34 -4.92 -13.95
C ALA A 26 -1.22 -3.98 -14.40
N THR A 27 0.01 -4.51 -14.55
CA THR A 27 1.20 -3.72 -14.89
C THR A 27 1.52 -3.75 -16.39
N GLY A 28 1.09 -4.78 -17.11
CA GLY A 28 1.54 -5.07 -18.47
C GLY A 28 2.96 -5.65 -18.54
N VAL A 29 3.58 -5.93 -17.39
CA VAL A 29 4.95 -6.43 -17.28
C VAL A 29 4.90 -7.92 -16.96
N ASN A 30 5.58 -8.75 -17.75
CA ASN A 30 5.65 -10.19 -17.48
C ASN A 30 6.47 -10.50 -16.22
N LYS A 31 6.37 -11.75 -15.74
CA LYS A 31 7.06 -12.23 -14.54
C LYS A 31 8.56 -11.94 -14.56
N SER A 32 9.24 -12.16 -15.70
CA SER A 32 10.67 -11.88 -15.82
C SER A 32 10.99 -10.39 -15.68
N GLY A 33 10.13 -9.51 -16.21
CA GLY A 33 10.29 -8.06 -16.07
C GLY A 33 10.02 -7.59 -14.64
N LEU A 34 8.96 -8.10 -14.01
CA LEU A 34 8.70 -7.83 -12.59
C LEU A 34 9.89 -8.26 -11.73
N TYR A 35 10.42 -9.46 -11.98
CA TYR A 35 11.55 -9.99 -11.22
C TYR A 35 12.93 -9.44 -11.62
N SER A 36 12.97 -8.57 -12.63
CA SER A 36 14.20 -7.81 -12.94
C SER A 36 14.35 -6.59 -12.03
N GLU A 37 13.25 -6.07 -11.51
CA GLU A 37 13.19 -4.92 -10.59
C GLU A 37 13.03 -5.36 -9.14
N PHE A 38 12.26 -6.44 -8.91
CA PHE A 38 11.97 -6.98 -7.58
C PHE A 38 12.52 -8.39 -7.44
N LYS A 39 12.90 -8.79 -6.23
CA LYS A 39 13.44 -10.14 -6.01
C LYS A 39 12.38 -11.23 -6.19
N ASP A 40 11.21 -11.02 -5.60
CA ASP A 40 10.11 -11.98 -5.56
C ASP A 40 8.78 -11.28 -5.18
N LYS A 41 7.71 -12.06 -4.97
CA LYS A 41 6.40 -11.54 -4.56
C LYS A 41 6.42 -10.89 -3.18
N GLU A 42 7.26 -11.37 -2.26
CA GLU A 42 7.39 -10.76 -0.93
C GLU A 42 7.99 -9.35 -1.06
N ASP A 43 9.06 -9.22 -1.84
CA ASP A 43 9.71 -7.96 -2.15
C ASP A 43 8.75 -6.96 -2.84
N LEU A 44 8.01 -7.42 -3.86
CA LEU A 44 6.93 -6.65 -4.50
C LEU A 44 5.90 -6.12 -3.50
N PHE A 45 5.51 -6.94 -2.52
CA PHE A 45 4.53 -6.56 -1.51
C PHE A 45 5.11 -5.55 -0.51
N VAL A 46 6.34 -5.78 -0.03
CA VAL A 46 7.06 -4.87 0.87
C VAL A 46 7.21 -3.50 0.22
N GLU A 47 7.66 -3.44 -1.03
CA GLU A 47 7.83 -2.19 -1.77
C GLU A 47 6.51 -1.50 -2.10
N SER A 48 5.41 -2.25 -2.22
CA SER A 48 4.06 -1.68 -2.33
C SER A 48 3.60 -1.06 -1.00
N LEU A 49 3.92 -1.68 0.14
CA LEU A 49 3.63 -1.14 1.47
C LEU A 49 4.46 0.11 1.79
N ARG A 50 5.77 0.09 1.51
CA ARG A 50 6.62 1.29 1.66
C ARG A 50 6.08 2.45 0.84
N TYR A 51 5.84 2.19 -0.44
CA TYR A 51 5.26 3.19 -1.33
C TYR A 51 3.93 3.74 -0.79
N TYR A 52 3.06 2.89 -0.25
CA TYR A 52 1.82 3.34 0.37
C TYR A 52 2.07 4.29 1.55
N VAL A 53 2.91 3.90 2.51
CA VAL A 53 3.19 4.68 3.73
C VAL A 53 3.90 5.99 3.42
N ASP A 54 4.91 5.97 2.54
CA ASP A 54 5.67 7.16 2.16
C ASP A 54 4.82 8.21 1.42
N ASN A 55 3.72 7.76 0.78
CA ASN A 55 2.77 8.63 0.09
C ASN A 55 1.54 8.97 0.96
N LEU A 56 1.52 8.60 2.25
CA LEU A 56 0.55 9.12 3.20
C LEU A 56 0.97 10.52 3.65
N GLU A 57 0.42 11.55 3.01
CA GLU A 57 0.64 12.97 3.41
C GLU A 57 -0.09 13.37 4.71
N LEU A 58 -0.20 12.44 5.66
CA LEU A 58 -0.98 12.63 6.88
C LEU A 58 -0.21 13.38 7.98
N GLY A 59 1.10 13.13 8.09
CA GLY A 59 1.96 13.82 9.06
C GLY A 59 1.99 15.33 8.85
N PRO A 60 2.27 15.83 7.63
CA PRO A 60 2.24 17.26 7.32
C PRO A 60 0.88 17.93 7.57
N LEU A 61 -0.24 17.20 7.35
CA LEU A 61 -1.58 17.73 7.64
C LEU A 61 -1.78 18.01 9.13
N LEU A 62 -1.32 17.11 10.00
CA LEU A 62 -1.44 17.28 11.45
C LEU A 62 -0.48 18.36 11.99
N ALA A 63 0.70 18.50 11.37
CA ALA A 63 1.75 19.44 11.77
C ALA A 63 1.60 20.85 11.15
N SER A 64 0.52 21.12 10.41
CA SER A 64 0.31 22.42 9.76
C SER A 64 0.10 23.54 10.78
N GLU A 65 0.86 24.63 10.69
CA GLU A 65 0.66 25.81 11.54
C GLU A 65 -0.45 26.73 10.99
N PRO A 66 -1.26 27.37 11.86
CA PRO A 66 -1.29 27.20 13.31
C PRO A 66 -1.88 25.84 13.71
N LEU A 67 -1.30 25.19 14.73
CA LEU A 67 -1.87 23.96 15.29
C LEU A 67 -3.30 24.17 15.80
N GLY A 68 -4.19 23.19 15.58
CA GLY A 68 -5.56 23.26 16.08
C GLY A 68 -6.50 22.17 15.54
N TRP A 69 -7.78 22.30 15.90
CA TRP A 69 -8.84 21.34 15.53
C TRP A 69 -9.03 21.19 14.02
N ASP A 70 -8.78 22.26 13.25
CA ASP A 70 -8.87 22.24 11.79
C ASP A 70 -7.94 21.18 11.17
N ASN A 71 -6.76 20.96 11.75
CA ASN A 71 -5.82 19.93 11.28
C ASN A 71 -6.39 18.52 11.49
N ILE A 72 -7.01 18.30 12.65
CA ILE A 72 -7.65 17.02 12.99
C ILE A 72 -8.84 16.77 12.05
N GLU A 73 -9.67 17.80 11.81
CA GLU A 73 -10.81 17.69 10.89
C GLU A 73 -10.34 17.36 9.47
N ARG A 74 -9.31 18.05 8.96
CA ARG A 74 -8.73 17.77 7.64
C ARG A 74 -8.14 16.37 7.56
N PHE A 75 -7.39 15.95 8.58
CA PHE A 75 -6.83 14.60 8.67
C PHE A 75 -7.93 13.54 8.54
N LEU A 76 -9.02 13.68 9.29
CA LEU A 76 -10.13 12.73 9.23
C LEU A 76 -10.80 12.77 7.84
N LYS A 77 -11.06 13.95 7.28
CA LYS A 77 -11.69 14.10 5.96
C LYS A 77 -10.86 13.52 4.80
N VAL A 78 -9.53 13.58 4.88
CA VAL A 78 -8.64 13.04 3.83
C VAL A 78 -8.48 11.52 3.97
N THR A 79 -8.31 11.02 5.20
CA THR A 79 -8.08 9.60 5.47
C THR A 79 -9.25 8.71 5.05
N PHE A 80 -10.49 9.20 5.14
CA PHE A 80 -11.69 8.44 4.79
C PHE A 80 -12.17 8.61 3.34
N ARG A 81 -11.38 9.23 2.45
CA ARG A 81 -11.76 9.27 1.03
C ARG A 81 -11.66 7.86 0.42
N ASN A 82 -12.80 7.32 0.02
CA ASN A 82 -12.85 6.12 -0.81
C ASN A 82 -12.07 6.38 -2.10
N ARG A 83 -10.98 5.63 -2.31
CA ARG A 83 -10.35 5.53 -3.63
C ARG A 83 -11.15 4.50 -4.41
N GLU A 84 -11.66 4.86 -5.59
CA GLU A 84 -12.51 3.96 -6.38
C GLU A 84 -11.90 2.56 -6.50
N GLY A 85 -12.66 1.54 -6.09
CA GLY A 85 -12.23 0.14 -6.13
C GLY A 85 -11.24 -0.31 -5.04
N LEU A 86 -10.71 0.59 -4.21
CA LEU A 86 -9.78 0.28 -3.11
C LEU A 86 -10.47 0.54 -1.77
N LYS A 87 -10.80 -0.53 -1.05
CA LYS A 87 -11.57 -0.45 0.20
C LYS A 87 -10.66 -0.43 1.42
N GLY A 88 -10.88 0.53 2.32
CA GLY A 88 -10.18 0.63 3.60
C GLY A 88 -8.70 1.04 3.49
N CYS A 89 -8.01 1.07 4.63
CA CYS A 89 -6.58 1.36 4.71
C CYS A 89 -5.76 0.13 4.29
N PHE A 90 -4.79 0.31 3.39
CA PHE A 90 -3.95 -0.81 2.93
C PHE A 90 -3.17 -1.44 4.07
N ALA A 91 -2.53 -0.63 4.92
CA ALA A 91 -1.77 -1.13 6.08
C ALA A 91 -2.65 -1.96 7.04
N VAL A 92 -3.86 -1.46 7.37
CA VAL A 92 -4.81 -2.18 8.24
C VAL A 92 -5.30 -3.47 7.58
N ASN A 93 -5.58 -3.45 6.28
CA ASN A 93 -5.98 -4.66 5.55
C ASN A 93 -4.86 -5.72 5.60
N SER A 94 -3.60 -5.31 5.41
CA SER A 94 -2.42 -6.18 5.45
C SER A 94 -2.19 -6.82 6.82
N MET A 95 -2.54 -6.16 7.92
CA MET A 95 -2.42 -6.74 9.28
C MET A 95 -3.19 -8.06 9.43
N ARG A 96 -4.28 -8.25 8.68
CA ARG A 96 -5.08 -9.50 8.70
C ARG A 96 -4.29 -10.72 8.24
N GLU A 97 -3.24 -10.50 7.45
CA GLU A 97 -2.38 -11.55 6.90
C GLU A 97 -1.02 -11.60 7.62
N SER A 98 -0.84 -10.89 8.74
CA SER A 98 0.43 -10.79 9.49
C SER A 98 1.12 -12.13 9.75
N ALA A 99 0.38 -13.22 9.94
CA ALA A 99 0.93 -14.56 10.15
C ALA A 99 1.71 -15.13 8.94
N ILE A 100 1.45 -14.62 7.74
CA ILE A 100 2.06 -15.06 6.48
C ILE A 100 2.88 -13.96 5.78
N LEU A 101 2.90 -12.75 6.34
CA LEU A 101 3.67 -11.64 5.76
C LEU A 101 5.17 -11.78 6.06
N PRO A 102 6.04 -11.34 5.13
CA PRO A 102 7.46 -11.23 5.41
C PRO A 102 7.70 -10.24 6.56
N ARG A 103 8.73 -10.48 7.37
CA ARG A 103 9.03 -9.65 8.55
C ARG A 103 9.14 -8.16 8.22
N ALA A 104 9.76 -7.83 7.09
CA ALA A 104 9.90 -6.46 6.61
C ALA A 104 8.55 -5.75 6.37
N ALA A 105 7.51 -6.48 5.95
CA ALA A 105 6.17 -5.92 5.80
C ALA A 105 5.52 -5.66 7.17
N ILE A 106 5.75 -6.55 8.14
CA ILE A 106 5.27 -6.37 9.52
C ILE A 106 5.91 -5.13 10.15
N ASP A 107 7.22 -4.95 9.99
CA ASP A 107 7.93 -3.80 10.56
C ASP A 107 7.51 -2.44 9.95
N ILE A 108 6.85 -2.42 8.78
CA ILE A 108 6.30 -1.19 8.17
C ILE A 108 4.95 -0.81 8.79
N ILE A 109 4.16 -1.80 9.22
CA ILE A 109 2.77 -1.58 9.66
C ILE A 109 2.57 -1.70 11.18
N ALA A 110 3.57 -2.19 11.91
CA ALA A 110 3.59 -2.29 13.37
C ALA A 110 4.10 -1.00 14.01
#